data_AF-A0AAX6H8D5-F1
#
_entry.id   AF-A0AAX6H8D5-F1
#
_cell.length_a   1.000
_cell.length_b   1.000
_cell.length_c   1.000
_cell.angle_alpha   90.00
_cell.angle_beta   90.00
_cell.angle_gamma   90.00
#
_symmetry.space_group_name_H-M   'P 1'
#
loop_
_entity.id
_entity.type
_entity.pdbx_description
1 polymer ?
#
loop_
_entity_poly.entity_id
_entity_poly.type
_entity_poly.pdbx_seq_one_letter_code
_entity_poly.pdbx_strand_id
1 'polypeptide(L)'
;MVAGWRSQPCPSRCWWRLSQRATLVNMKLKWVKDRNLDSVVAREKRLRPTHHLIEEISDRPSAAARAQDLSTRLRVPIATFVRRFPSLFFYTPSSDRIGLTDDASRLRREELDVIHEIEAADLVDHLRKLLMMTKGRRLPIHTIQQLHWDMGLPHDFYCTLVPRFSHFFRTFQPPDDERVWIELL
;
A
#
# COMPACT_ATOMS: atom_id res chain seq x y z
N MET A 1 -19.84 -8.94 63.75
CA MET A 1 -20.27 -10.11 62.96
C MET A 1 -20.41 -9.65 61.51
N VAL A 2 -19.33 -9.78 60.75
CA VAL A 2 -19.17 -10.65 59.54
C VAL A 2 -19.58 -9.97 58.23
N ALA A 3 -18.53 -9.70 57.43
CA ALA A 3 -18.36 -9.60 55.98
C ALA A 3 -19.57 -9.63 55.02
N GLY A 4 -19.43 -8.84 53.96
CA GLY A 4 -20.17 -9.03 52.70
C GLY A 4 -19.64 -8.16 51.56
N TRP A 5 -18.45 -8.47 51.03
CA TRP A 5 -18.02 -7.97 49.71
C TRP A 5 -18.97 -8.55 48.65
N ARG A 6 -19.55 -7.71 47.78
CA ARG A 6 -20.04 -8.15 46.47
C ARG A 6 -19.47 -7.25 45.38
N SER A 7 -18.66 -7.89 44.57
CA SER A 7 -18.07 -7.40 43.34
C SER A 7 -19.10 -7.41 42.20
N GLN A 8 -19.18 -6.29 41.46
CA GLN A 8 -19.39 -6.19 40.00
C GLN A 8 -20.77 -6.61 39.39
N PRO A 9 -21.18 -6.11 38.19
CA PRO A 9 -20.33 -5.76 37.04
C PRO A 9 -20.49 -4.36 36.42
N CYS A 10 -19.37 -3.92 35.84
CA CYS A 10 -19.26 -2.83 34.88
C CYS A 10 -20.14 -3.12 33.65
N PRO A 11 -20.98 -2.18 33.18
CA PRO A 11 -21.48 -2.24 31.82
C PRO A 11 -20.42 -1.64 30.91
N SER A 12 -19.69 -2.54 30.26
CA SER A 12 -18.90 -2.34 29.06
C SER A 12 -19.65 -1.44 28.06
N ARG A 13 -19.27 -0.16 27.99
CA ARG A 13 -19.67 0.75 26.92
C ARG A 13 -18.49 0.94 25.98
N CYS A 14 -18.47 0.13 24.93
CA CYS A 14 -17.89 0.35 23.60
C CYS A 14 -16.79 1.43 23.51
N TRP A 15 -15.53 1.00 23.61
CA TRP A 15 -14.35 1.86 23.39
C TRP A 15 -13.79 1.67 21.99
N TRP A 16 -14.56 2.03 20.97
CA TRP A 16 -14.03 2.44 19.67
C TRP A 16 -14.77 3.68 19.20
N ARG A 17 -14.62 4.76 19.97
CA ARG A 17 -14.48 6.08 19.35
C ARG A 17 -13.00 6.29 19.13
N LEU A 18 -12.54 6.06 17.91
CA LEU A 18 -11.42 6.85 17.39
C LEU A 18 -11.93 8.30 17.39
N SER A 19 -11.81 8.97 18.53
CA SER A 19 -11.98 10.41 18.59
C SER A 19 -10.82 10.97 17.79
N GLN A 20 -11.08 11.29 16.53
CA GLN A 20 -10.18 12.06 15.69
C GLN A 20 -10.06 13.44 16.35
N ARG A 21 -9.08 13.59 17.26
CA ARG A 21 -8.88 14.83 18.04
C ARG A 21 -8.29 15.97 17.20
N ALA A 22 -7.77 15.66 16.02
CA ALA A 22 -7.33 16.63 15.03
C ALA A 22 -8.00 16.32 13.70
N THR A 23 -9.00 17.12 13.36
CA THR A 23 -9.58 17.15 12.04
C THR A 23 -8.88 18.25 11.24
N LEU A 24 -7.94 17.89 10.36
CA LEU A 24 -7.57 18.74 9.20
C LEU A 24 -8.74 18.84 8.19
N VAL A 25 -9.98 18.64 8.65
CA VAL A 25 -11.17 18.45 7.81
C VAL A 25 -11.74 19.79 7.38
N ASN A 26 -11.17 20.91 7.84
CA ASN A 26 -11.57 22.25 7.42
C ASN A 26 -10.41 23.26 7.42
N MET A 27 -9.21 22.83 7.00
CA MET A 27 -8.12 23.78 6.74
C MET A 27 -8.34 24.40 5.36
N LYS A 28 -8.60 25.72 5.31
CA LYS A 28 -8.52 26.49 4.06
C LYS A 28 -7.05 26.60 3.65
N LEU A 29 -6.53 25.55 3.02
CA LEU A 29 -5.23 25.59 2.39
C LEU A 29 -5.30 26.60 1.25
N LYS A 30 -4.57 27.70 1.37
CA LYS A 30 -4.35 28.63 0.27
C LYS A 30 -3.45 27.91 -0.72
N TRP A 31 -4.04 27.31 -1.75
CA TRP A 31 -3.29 26.71 -2.85
C TRP A 31 -2.48 27.81 -3.52
N VAL A 32 -1.17 27.83 -3.24
CA VAL A 32 -0.22 28.69 -3.93
C VAL A 32 0.27 27.91 -5.13
N LYS A 33 0.08 28.49 -6.32
CA LYS A 33 0.58 27.89 -7.56
C LYS A 33 2.09 28.03 -7.60
N ASP A 34 2.80 26.94 -7.38
CA ASP A 34 4.25 26.85 -7.54
C ASP A 34 4.54 26.07 -8.81
N ARG A 35 5.07 26.75 -9.84
CA ARG A 35 5.33 26.14 -11.16
C ARG A 35 6.32 24.98 -11.07
N ASN A 36 7.30 25.05 -10.18
CA ASN A 36 8.31 24.01 -10.05
C ASN A 36 7.69 22.77 -9.41
N LEU A 37 6.99 22.95 -8.29
CA LEU A 37 6.30 21.87 -7.60
C LEU A 37 5.19 21.25 -8.48
N ASP A 38 4.38 22.08 -9.14
CA ASP A 38 3.33 21.64 -10.05
C ASP A 38 3.88 20.78 -11.19
N SER A 39 5.06 21.12 -11.72
CA SER A 39 5.69 20.34 -12.80
C SER A 39 6.13 18.95 -12.34
N VAL A 40 6.64 18.85 -11.11
CA VAL A 40 7.06 17.59 -10.49
C VAL A 40 5.84 16.71 -10.19
N VAL A 41 4.80 17.29 -9.58
CA VAL A 41 3.53 16.60 -9.29
C VAL A 41 2.86 16.11 -10.58
N ALA A 42 2.86 16.92 -11.64
CA ALA A 42 2.32 16.53 -12.94
C ALA A 42 3.09 15.35 -13.56
N ARG A 43 4.40 15.23 -13.29
CA ARG A 43 5.23 14.09 -13.70
C ARG A 43 4.92 12.84 -12.87
N GLU A 44 4.82 12.98 -11.55
CA GLU A 44 4.51 11.89 -10.61
C GLU A 44 3.11 11.31 -10.85
N LYS A 45 2.13 12.13 -11.28
CA LYS A 45 0.77 11.68 -11.58
C LYS A 45 0.71 10.49 -12.56
N ARG A 46 1.74 10.35 -13.42
CA ARG A 46 1.85 9.23 -14.35
C ARG A 46 2.73 8.10 -13.83
N LEU A 47 3.58 8.36 -12.85
CA LEU A 47 4.48 7.37 -12.27
C LEU A 47 3.71 6.32 -11.47
N ARG A 48 2.80 6.73 -10.58
CA ARG A 48 2.01 5.80 -9.75
C ARG A 48 1.22 4.79 -10.61
N PRO A 49 0.45 5.21 -11.65
CA PRO A 49 -0.25 4.26 -12.51
C PRO A 49 0.69 3.38 -13.34
N THR A 50 1.82 3.92 -13.80
CA THR A 50 2.82 3.15 -14.55
C THR A 50 3.43 2.06 -13.68
N HIS A 51 3.87 2.40 -12.47
CA HIS A 51 4.48 1.44 -11.55
C HIS A 51 3.49 0.35 -11.17
N HIS A 52 2.27 0.73 -10.76
CA HIS A 52 1.21 -0.24 -10.47
C HIS A 52 0.91 -1.18 -11.65
N LEU A 53 0.96 -0.69 -12.89
CA LEU A 53 0.82 -1.53 -14.08
C LEU A 53 1.97 -2.52 -14.24
N ILE A 54 3.20 -2.09 -13.95
CA ILE A 54 4.37 -2.96 -13.98
C ILE A 54 4.23 -4.06 -12.93
N GLU A 55 3.86 -3.72 -11.70
CA GLU A 55 3.65 -4.72 -10.63
C GLU A 55 2.60 -5.75 -11.05
N GLU A 56 1.41 -5.28 -11.46
CA GLU A 56 0.30 -6.16 -11.78
C GLU A 56 0.56 -7.06 -13.00
N ILE A 57 1.31 -6.59 -13.99
CA ILE A 57 1.69 -7.41 -15.14
C ILE A 57 2.80 -8.40 -14.76
N SER A 58 3.74 -7.98 -13.90
CA SER A 58 4.86 -8.81 -13.43
C SER A 58 4.39 -10.00 -12.58
N ASP A 59 3.33 -9.83 -11.79
CA ASP A 59 2.79 -10.91 -10.94
C ASP A 59 2.09 -12.01 -11.76
N ARG A 60 1.76 -11.72 -13.02
CA ARG A 60 1.10 -12.68 -13.91
C ARG A 60 2.14 -13.58 -14.61
N PRO A 61 1.93 -14.90 -14.66
CA PRO A 61 2.90 -15.84 -15.26
C PRO A 61 3.10 -15.63 -16.77
N SER A 62 2.15 -15.00 -17.45
CA SER A 62 2.24 -14.70 -18.89
C SER A 62 2.90 -13.36 -19.21
N ALA A 63 3.39 -12.60 -18.22
CA ALA A 63 3.97 -11.25 -18.37
C ALA A 63 3.11 -10.28 -19.22
N ALA A 64 1.81 -10.56 -19.30
CA ALA A 64 0.84 -9.83 -20.12
C ALA A 64 -0.58 -10.03 -19.57
N ALA A 65 -1.41 -9.00 -19.71
CA ALA A 65 -2.80 -8.94 -19.26
C ALA A 65 -3.72 -8.40 -20.36
N ARG A 66 -5.03 -8.68 -20.28
CA ARG A 66 -6.01 -8.03 -21.17
C ARG A 66 -6.19 -6.56 -20.76
N ALA A 67 -6.36 -5.68 -21.74
CA ALA A 67 -6.55 -4.26 -21.47
C ALA A 67 -7.82 -3.98 -20.65
N GLN A 68 -8.89 -4.77 -20.87
CA GLN A 68 -10.12 -4.67 -20.10
C GLN A 68 -9.91 -4.95 -18.60
N ASP A 69 -9.21 -6.03 -18.25
CA ASP A 69 -8.95 -6.40 -16.85
C ASP A 69 -8.26 -5.27 -16.10
N LEU A 70 -7.20 -4.73 -16.71
CA LEU A 70 -6.43 -3.64 -16.13
C LEU A 70 -7.27 -2.35 -16.03
N SER A 71 -8.13 -2.07 -17.02
CA SER A 71 -8.86 -0.79 -17.12
C SER A 71 -9.81 -0.55 -15.95
N THR A 72 -10.40 -1.64 -15.44
CA THR A 72 -11.29 -1.59 -14.29
C THR A 72 -10.56 -1.16 -13.01
N ARG A 73 -9.27 -1.49 -12.89
CA ARG A 73 -8.46 -1.26 -11.69
C ARG A 73 -7.84 0.12 -11.66
N LEU A 74 -7.25 0.58 -12.77
CA LEU A 74 -6.54 1.86 -12.80
C LEU A 74 -7.40 3.10 -13.09
N ARG A 75 -8.68 2.93 -13.47
CA ARG A 75 -9.60 4.04 -13.83
C ARG A 75 -9.00 5.01 -14.87
N VAL A 76 -8.13 4.50 -15.75
CA VAL A 76 -7.49 5.24 -16.85
C VAL A 76 -7.68 4.50 -18.17
N PRO A 77 -7.72 5.20 -19.32
CA PRO A 77 -7.79 4.55 -20.63
C PRO A 77 -6.46 3.88 -20.97
N ILE A 78 -6.36 2.58 -20.69
CA ILE A 78 -5.07 1.88 -20.65
C ILE A 78 -4.40 1.80 -22.02
N ALA A 79 -5.14 1.51 -23.09
CA ALA A 79 -4.56 1.48 -24.43
C ALA A 79 -3.90 2.82 -24.81
N THR A 80 -4.48 3.95 -24.40
CA THR A 80 -3.90 5.28 -24.64
C THR A 80 -2.70 5.53 -23.73
N PHE A 81 -2.78 5.07 -22.49
CA PHE A 81 -1.71 5.23 -21.51
C PHE A 81 -0.45 4.44 -21.90
N VAL A 82 -0.61 3.17 -22.26
CA VAL A 82 0.47 2.25 -22.67
C VAL A 82 1.19 2.77 -23.91
N ARG A 83 0.46 3.29 -24.90
CA ARG A 83 1.04 3.90 -26.12
C ARG A 83 1.94 5.10 -25.84
N ARG A 84 1.84 5.72 -24.65
CA ARG A 84 2.71 6.82 -24.23
C ARG A 84 4.07 6.35 -23.71
N PHE A 85 4.18 5.09 -23.30
CA PHE A 85 5.38 4.50 -22.69
C PHE A 85 5.83 3.24 -23.44
N PRO A 86 6.21 3.36 -24.74
CA PRO A 86 6.58 2.22 -25.56
C PRO A 86 7.87 1.51 -25.10
N SER A 87 8.71 2.19 -24.32
CA SER A 87 9.91 1.58 -23.74
C SER A 87 9.59 0.58 -22.61
N LEU A 88 8.46 0.77 -21.93
CA LEU A 88 8.08 -0.06 -20.78
C LEU A 88 7.07 -1.15 -21.15
N PHE A 89 6.18 -0.86 -22.09
CA PHE A 89 5.05 -1.73 -22.40
C PHE A 89 4.90 -1.92 -23.91
N PHE A 90 4.43 -3.11 -24.29
CA PHE A 90 3.95 -3.39 -25.63
C PHE A 90 2.44 -3.67 -25.62
N TYR A 91 1.77 -3.33 -26.72
CA TYR A 91 0.35 -3.59 -26.92
C TYR A 91 0.13 -4.42 -28.19
N THR A 92 -0.63 -5.50 -28.06
CA THR A 92 -0.95 -6.42 -29.15
C THR A 92 -2.43 -6.26 -29.55
N PRO A 93 -2.74 -5.56 -30.66
CA PRO A 93 -4.12 -5.27 -31.05
C PRO A 93 -4.96 -6.51 -31.35
N SER A 94 -4.34 -7.59 -31.87
CA SER A 94 -5.05 -8.82 -32.24
C SER A 94 -5.63 -9.59 -31.06
N SER A 95 -5.07 -9.40 -29.86
CA SER A 95 -5.49 -10.10 -28.64
C SER A 95 -5.93 -9.15 -27.53
N ASP A 96 -5.90 -7.84 -27.79
CA ASP A 96 -6.12 -6.76 -26.81
C ASP A 96 -5.30 -6.95 -25.52
N ARG A 97 -4.05 -7.42 -25.70
CA ARG A 97 -3.12 -7.72 -24.60
C ARG A 97 -2.08 -6.63 -24.47
N ILE A 98 -1.75 -6.33 -23.22
CA ILE A 98 -0.66 -5.43 -22.83
C ILE A 98 0.34 -6.27 -22.06
N GLY A 99 1.62 -6.16 -22.40
CA GLY A 99 2.70 -6.81 -21.67
C GLY A 99 3.86 -5.86 -21.40
N LEU A 100 4.81 -6.33 -20.60
CA LEU A 100 6.05 -5.63 -20.31
C LEU A 100 7.10 -5.95 -21.37
N THR A 101 7.83 -4.94 -21.82
CA THR A 101 9.01 -5.15 -22.67
C THR A 101 10.07 -5.96 -21.90
N ASP A 102 10.96 -6.66 -22.60
CA ASP A 102 12.06 -7.42 -21.97
C ASP A 102 12.93 -6.55 -21.06
N ASP A 103 13.23 -5.32 -21.50
CA ASP A 103 13.98 -4.35 -20.69
C ASP A 103 13.23 -3.96 -19.41
N ALA A 104 11.90 -3.77 -19.48
CA ALA A 104 11.08 -3.45 -18.32
C ALA A 104 10.97 -4.63 -17.35
N SER A 105 10.88 -5.85 -17.88
CA SER A 105 10.87 -7.08 -17.09
C SER A 105 12.22 -7.34 -16.42
N ARG A 106 13.34 -7.03 -17.10
CA ARG A 106 14.67 -7.06 -16.47
C ARG A 106 14.77 -6.03 -15.35
N LEU A 107 14.37 -4.78 -15.61
CA LEU A 107 14.42 -3.70 -14.62
C LEU A 107 13.56 -4.03 -13.38
N ARG A 108 12.36 -4.61 -13.57
CA ARG A 108 11.50 -5.03 -12.46
C ARG A 108 12.13 -6.13 -11.60
N ARG A 109 12.87 -7.07 -12.21
CA ARG A 109 13.61 -8.07 -11.44
C ARG A 109 14.73 -7.45 -10.62
N GLU A 110 15.52 -6.56 -11.24
CA GLU A 110 16.59 -5.82 -10.54
C GLU A 110 16.03 -5.01 -9.35
N GLU A 111 14.88 -4.36 -9.52
CA GLU A 111 14.17 -3.65 -8.44
C GLU A 111 13.82 -4.60 -7.28
N LEU A 112 13.20 -5.75 -7.58
CA LEU A 112 12.81 -6.72 -6.56
C LEU A 112 14.03 -7.32 -5.84
N ASP A 113 15.13 -7.56 -6.54
CA ASP A 113 16.38 -8.08 -5.96
C ASP A 113 16.98 -7.06 -4.97
N VAL A 114 17.02 -5.78 -5.35
CA VAL A 114 17.51 -4.69 -4.46
C VAL A 114 16.63 -4.56 -3.21
N ILE A 115 15.31 -4.59 -3.38
CA ILE A 115 14.36 -4.55 -2.26
C ILE A 115 14.56 -5.76 -1.33
N HIS A 116 14.80 -6.94 -1.90
CA HIS A 116 14.93 -8.17 -1.12
C HIS A 116 16.22 -8.22 -0.29
N GLU A 117 17.34 -7.81 -0.89
CA GLU A 117 18.68 -7.98 -0.29
C GLU A 117 19.14 -6.75 0.50
N ILE A 118 18.91 -5.55 -0.02
CA ILE A 118 19.57 -4.34 0.47
C ILE A 118 18.61 -3.49 1.33
N GLU A 119 17.41 -3.22 0.83
CA GLU A 119 16.51 -2.24 1.46
C GLU A 119 15.52 -2.86 2.45
N ALA A 120 15.46 -4.19 2.57
CA ALA A 120 14.48 -4.88 3.40
C ALA A 120 14.52 -4.41 4.87
N ALA A 121 15.71 -4.13 5.42
CA ALA A 121 15.87 -3.64 6.79
C ALA A 121 15.33 -2.22 6.99
N ASP A 122 15.60 -1.31 6.05
CA ASP A 122 15.13 0.07 6.12
C ASP A 122 13.61 0.15 5.96
N LEU A 123 13.04 -0.66 5.07
CA LEU A 123 11.59 -0.78 4.90
C LEU A 123 10.90 -1.32 6.16
N VAL A 124 11.51 -2.29 6.84
CA VAL A 124 11.04 -2.78 8.14
C VAL A 124 11.06 -1.65 9.16
N ASP A 125 12.13 -0.86 9.21
CA ASP A 125 12.22 0.27 10.14
C ASP A 125 11.19 1.37 9.84
N HIS A 126 10.88 1.64 8.57
CA HIS A 126 9.78 2.53 8.20
C HIS A 126 8.43 2.00 8.69
N LEU A 127 8.16 0.71 8.50
CA LEU A 127 6.94 0.06 8.98
C LEU A 127 6.84 0.08 10.51
N ARG A 128 7.95 -0.17 11.22
CA ARG A 128 8.04 -0.09 12.68
C ARG A 128 7.75 1.33 13.17
N LYS A 129 8.38 2.34 12.57
CA LYS A 129 8.13 3.76 12.90
C LYS A 129 6.68 4.14 12.69
N LEU A 130 6.06 3.71 11.57
CA LEU A 130 4.64 3.92 11.32
C LEU A 130 3.78 3.34 12.44
N LEU A 131 4.01 2.08 12.81
CA LEU A 131 3.25 1.43 13.90
C LEU A 131 3.53 2.09 15.26
N MET A 132 4.76 2.52 15.56
CA MET A 132 5.08 3.23 16.80
C MET A 132 4.32 4.55 16.95
N MET A 133 3.99 5.21 15.82
CA MET A 133 3.22 6.45 15.79
C MET A 133 1.71 6.22 15.94
N THR A 134 1.21 4.99 15.76
CA THR A 134 -0.21 4.68 15.91
C THR A 134 -0.58 4.32 17.35
N LYS A 135 -1.81 4.64 17.73
CA LYS A 135 -2.31 4.33 19.08
C LYS A 135 -2.42 2.81 19.24
N GLY A 136 -1.69 2.26 20.21
CA GLY A 136 -1.67 0.82 20.48
C GLY A 136 -0.78 0.02 19.53
N ARG A 137 0.13 0.68 18.81
CA ARG A 137 1.17 0.04 17.97
C ARG A 137 0.65 -0.97 16.95
N ARG A 138 -0.57 -0.76 16.49
CA ARG A 138 -1.29 -1.67 15.60
C ARG A 138 -2.04 -0.88 14.54
N LEU A 139 -2.11 -1.43 13.33
CA LEU A 139 -2.86 -0.83 12.22
C LEU A 139 -3.43 -1.93 11.31
N PRO A 140 -4.64 -1.72 10.75
CA PRO A 140 -5.16 -2.64 9.74
C PRO A 140 -4.26 -2.69 8.50
N ILE A 141 -4.12 -3.86 7.87
CA ILE A 141 -3.32 -4.04 6.66
C ILE A 141 -3.80 -3.11 5.54
N HIS A 142 -5.12 -2.99 5.34
CA HIS A 142 -5.68 -2.13 4.29
C HIS A 142 -5.28 -0.66 4.43
N THR A 143 -5.07 -0.17 5.67
CA THR A 143 -4.65 1.21 5.92
C THR A 143 -3.18 1.39 5.57
N ILE A 144 -2.33 0.41 5.91
CA ILE A 144 -0.91 0.42 5.52
C ILE A 144 -0.79 0.30 3.99
N GLN A 145 -1.64 -0.51 3.35
CA GLN A 145 -1.69 -0.65 1.90
C GLN A 145 -2.08 0.66 1.19
N GLN A 146 -2.85 1.55 1.82
CA GLN A 146 -3.09 2.88 1.26
C GLN A 146 -1.85 3.78 1.31
N LEU A 147 -0.94 3.54 2.25
CA LEU A 147 0.29 4.29 2.47
C LEU A 147 1.52 3.63 1.87
N HIS A 148 1.39 2.45 1.24
CA HIS A 148 2.54 1.67 0.77
C HIS A 148 3.43 2.50 -0.17
N TRP A 149 2.84 3.23 -1.11
CA TRP A 149 3.55 4.09 -2.05
C TRP A 149 4.35 5.19 -1.34
N ASP A 150 3.74 5.85 -0.35
CA ASP A 150 4.37 6.94 0.37
C ASP A 150 5.46 6.43 1.35
N MET A 151 5.42 5.14 1.71
CA MET A 151 6.40 4.47 2.58
C MET A 151 7.47 3.68 1.80
N GLY A 152 7.35 3.57 0.48
CA GLY A 152 8.20 2.71 -0.36
C GLY A 152 8.01 1.21 -0.12
N LEU A 153 6.88 0.80 0.47
CA LEU A 153 6.61 -0.62 0.74
C LEU A 153 6.16 -1.33 -0.55
N PRO A 154 6.64 -2.56 -0.80
CA PRO A 154 6.12 -3.40 -1.89
C PRO A 154 4.62 -3.67 -1.73
N HIS A 155 3.90 -3.88 -2.83
CA HIS A 155 2.47 -4.21 -2.79
C HIS A 155 2.18 -5.43 -1.88
N ASP A 156 3.04 -6.44 -1.95
CA ASP A 156 2.91 -7.71 -1.24
C ASP A 156 3.67 -7.76 0.09
N PHE A 157 3.97 -6.61 0.71
CA PHE A 157 4.76 -6.54 1.95
C PHE A 157 4.19 -7.44 3.08
N TYR A 158 2.86 -7.63 3.13
CA TYR A 158 2.21 -8.46 4.14
C TYR A 158 2.44 -9.96 3.93
N CYS A 159 2.74 -10.40 2.71
CA CYS A 159 3.05 -11.79 2.37
C CYS A 159 4.55 -12.07 2.39
N THR A 160 5.39 -11.08 2.08
CA THR A 160 6.84 -11.26 1.92
C THR A 160 7.61 -10.74 3.14
N LEU A 161 7.43 -9.48 3.49
CA LEU A 161 8.20 -8.76 4.51
C LEU A 161 7.71 -9.11 5.93
N VAL A 162 6.40 -9.12 6.17
CA VAL A 162 5.86 -9.39 7.52
C VAL A 162 6.24 -10.79 8.03
N PRO A 163 6.12 -11.89 7.25
CA PRO A 163 6.53 -13.21 7.72
C PRO A 163 8.05 -13.34 7.90
N ARG A 164 8.86 -12.68 7.06
CA ARG A 164 10.33 -12.67 7.16
C ARG A 164 10.79 -11.99 8.45
N PHE A 165 10.06 -10.98 8.94
CA PHE A 165 10.35 -10.24 10.16
C PHE A 165 9.32 -10.51 11.27
N SER A 166 8.97 -11.79 11.46
CA SER A 166 8.01 -12.27 12.47
C SER A 166 8.43 -11.99 13.93
N HIS A 167 9.69 -11.63 14.17
CA HIS A 167 10.19 -11.20 15.47
C HIS A 167 9.78 -9.76 15.83
N PHE A 168 9.46 -8.92 14.83
CA PHE A 168 8.96 -7.57 15.05
C PHE A 168 7.44 -7.47 14.89
N PHE A 169 6.86 -8.24 13.99
CA PHE A 169 5.46 -8.08 13.62
C PHE A 169 4.63 -9.31 13.96
N ARG A 170 3.40 -9.05 14.40
CA ARG A 170 2.36 -10.07 14.58
C ARG A 170 1.13 -9.69 13.77
N THR A 171 0.60 -10.64 13.01
CA THR A 171 -0.71 -10.50 12.38
C THR A 171 -1.80 -11.11 13.26
N PHE A 172 -2.94 -10.45 13.35
CA PHE A 172 -4.11 -10.98 14.06
C PHE A 172 -5.40 -10.41 13.46
N GLN A 173 -6.50 -11.13 13.66
CA GLN A 173 -7.83 -10.70 13.26
C GLN A 173 -8.68 -10.54 14.53
N PRO A 174 -9.08 -9.31 14.89
CA PRO A 174 -9.98 -9.09 16.01
C PRO A 174 -11.34 -9.75 15.75
N PRO A 175 -12.03 -10.30 16.77
CA PRO A 175 -13.37 -10.86 16.58
C PRO A 175 -14.43 -9.81 16.20
N ASP A 176 -14.18 -8.53 16.52
CA ASP A 176 -15.07 -7.41 16.21
C ASP A 176 -14.81 -6.78 14.82
N ASP A 177 -13.80 -7.23 14.08
CA ASP A 177 -13.40 -6.65 12.79
C ASP A 177 -12.98 -7.75 11.80
N GLU A 178 -13.55 -7.75 10.60
CA GLU A 178 -13.20 -8.70 9.53
C GLU A 178 -11.78 -8.46 8.99
N ARG A 179 -11.20 -7.29 9.26
CA ARG A 179 -9.89 -6.91 8.73
C ARG A 179 -8.76 -7.60 9.49
N VAL A 180 -7.70 -7.93 8.77
CA VAL A 180 -6.43 -8.37 9.36
C VAL A 180 -5.62 -7.15 9.80
N TRP A 181 -5.09 -7.21 11.02
CA TRP A 181 -4.27 -6.18 11.64
C TRP A 181 -2.82 -6.63 11.76
N ILE A 182 -1.90 -5.67 11.68
CA ILE A 182 -0.48 -5.85 12.03
C ILE A 182 -0.23 -5.11 13.34
N GLU A 183 0.41 -5.79 14.28
CA GLU A 183 0.87 -5.29 15.57
C GLU A 183 2.40 -5.37 15.66
N LEU A 184 3.00 -4.34 16.23
CA LEU A 184 4.42 -4.32 16.58
C LEU A 184 4.61 -4.92 17.98
N LEU A 185 5.46 -5.94 18.08
CA LEU A 185 5.82 -6.64 19.32
C LEU A 185 6.69 -5.80 20.26
#